data_AF-A0A2V9ABL8-F1
#
_entry.id   AF-A0A2V9ABL8-F1
#
_cell.length_a   1.000
_cell.length_b   1.000
_cell.length_c   1.000
_cell.angle_alpha   90.00
_cell.angle_beta   90.00
_cell.angle_gamma   90.00
#
_symmetry.space_group_name_H-M   'P 1'
#
loop_
_entity.id
_entity.type
_entity.pdbx_description
1 polymer ?
#
loop_
_entity_poly.entity_id
_entity_poly.type
_entity_poly.pdbx_seq_one_letter_code
_entity_poly.pdbx_strand_id
1 'polypeptide(L)'
;MGQEGEVMSCSRMEHKILGYVDGRLKESERLEVEKHLAACAACRLRVNEFRAVSGLLDELPMIEPSPAFDVRVRARVAAEPLKQIWWAWFPAPRAAFAAAILALATVWVATHSANNPPQIAQEDIPVLENYDLLSNFEPLTELPAPVQEDDGGQQSQQQM
;
A
#
# COMPACT_ATOMS: atom_id res chain seq x y z
N MET A 1 -11.09 58.54 -34.38
CA MET A 1 -10.16 57.47 -34.78
C MET A 1 -9.91 56.63 -33.54
N GLY A 2 -10.41 55.38 -33.47
CA GLY A 2 -10.28 54.57 -32.24
C GLY A 2 -11.19 53.34 -32.10
N GLN A 3 -12.00 52.96 -33.11
CA GLN A 3 -12.99 51.87 -32.96
C GLN A 3 -12.50 50.48 -33.43
N GLU A 4 -11.34 50.36 -34.09
CA GLU A 4 -10.93 49.09 -34.69
C GLU A 4 -10.27 48.12 -33.68
N GLY A 5 -9.65 48.65 -32.63
CA GLY A 5 -9.04 47.84 -31.56
C GLY A 5 -10.03 47.27 -30.54
N GLU A 6 -11.16 47.96 -30.32
CA GLU A 6 -12.18 47.54 -29.34
C GLU A 6 -13.01 46.36 -29.87
N VAL A 7 -13.35 46.38 -31.17
CA VAL A 7 -14.17 45.36 -31.84
C VAL A 7 -13.45 44.00 -31.93
N MET A 8 -12.14 43.98 -32.20
CA MET A 8 -11.37 42.72 -32.24
C MET A 8 -11.27 42.04 -30.87
N SER A 9 -11.24 42.81 -29.79
CA SER A 9 -11.24 42.24 -28.44
C SER A 9 -12.61 41.67 -28.05
N CYS A 10 -13.71 42.32 -28.46
CA CYS A 10 -15.07 41.88 -28.16
C CYS A 10 -15.42 40.56 -28.84
N SER A 11 -15.06 40.39 -30.12
CA SER A 11 -15.32 39.15 -30.86
C SER A 11 -14.62 37.93 -30.22
N ARG A 12 -13.37 38.09 -29.76
CA ARG A 12 -12.67 37.03 -29.01
C ARG A 12 -13.37 36.69 -27.70
N MET A 13 -13.95 37.68 -27.02
CA MET A 13 -14.68 37.45 -25.76
C MET A 13 -16.03 36.79 -25.99
N GLU A 14 -16.71 37.11 -27.10
CA GLU A 14 -18.01 36.52 -27.45
C GLU A 14 -17.97 34.99 -27.47
N HIS A 15 -16.91 34.39 -28.02
CA HIS A 15 -16.70 32.95 -28.01
C HIS A 15 -16.46 32.34 -26.61
N LYS A 16 -16.11 33.17 -25.61
CA LYS A 16 -15.87 32.75 -24.23
C LYS A 16 -17.06 33.01 -23.29
N ILE A 17 -18.07 33.77 -23.71
CA ILE A 17 -19.20 34.16 -22.86
C ILE A 17 -19.96 32.95 -22.31
N LEU A 18 -20.33 31.98 -23.14
CA LEU A 18 -21.06 30.79 -22.68
C LEU A 18 -20.23 29.96 -21.68
N GLY A 19 -18.94 29.74 -21.99
CA GLY A 19 -18.06 29.06 -21.06
C GLY A 19 -17.90 29.82 -19.74
N TYR A 20 -17.93 31.15 -19.77
CA TYR A 20 -17.87 32.00 -18.58
C TYR A 20 -19.16 31.91 -17.75
N VAL A 21 -20.33 31.96 -18.40
CA VAL A 21 -21.64 31.83 -17.75
C VAL A 21 -21.82 30.45 -17.13
N ASP A 22 -21.41 29.39 -17.85
CA ASP A 22 -21.51 28.00 -17.39
C ASP A 22 -20.39 27.59 -16.40
N GLY A 23 -19.45 28.49 -16.09
CA GLY A 23 -18.33 28.19 -15.18
C GLY A 23 -17.31 27.16 -15.70
N ARG A 24 -17.22 26.95 -17.01
CA ARG A 24 -16.37 25.93 -17.65
C ARG A 24 -15.01 26.45 -18.14
N LEU A 25 -14.74 27.74 -17.98
CA LEU A 25 -13.45 28.32 -18.37
C LEU A 25 -12.35 27.96 -17.37
N LYS A 26 -11.11 27.88 -17.87
CA LYS A 26 -9.94 27.85 -16.99
C LYS A 26 -9.80 29.18 -16.26
N GLU A 27 -9.16 29.16 -15.10
CA GLU A 27 -9.01 30.36 -14.26
C GLU A 27 -8.38 31.54 -15.02
N SER A 28 -7.35 31.30 -15.83
CA SER A 28 -6.72 32.33 -16.66
C SER A 28 -7.69 32.96 -17.67
N GLU A 29 -8.55 32.16 -18.29
CA GLU A 29 -9.53 32.63 -19.27
C GLU A 29 -10.68 33.37 -18.60
N ARG A 30 -11.09 32.94 -17.41
CA ARG A 30 -12.08 33.62 -16.58
C ARG A 30 -11.62 35.03 -16.23
N LEU A 31 -10.37 35.18 -15.77
CA LEU A 31 -9.77 36.48 -15.46
C LEU A 31 -9.65 37.38 -16.69
N GLU A 32 -9.31 36.82 -17.86
CA GLU A 32 -9.32 37.58 -19.13
C GLU A 32 -10.71 38.17 -19.43
N VAL A 33 -11.77 37.35 -19.28
CA VAL A 33 -13.15 37.79 -19.51
C VAL A 33 -13.55 38.85 -18.48
N GLU A 34 -13.29 38.63 -17.19
CA GLU A 34 -13.61 39.59 -16.12
C GLU A 34 -12.95 40.95 -16.33
N LYS A 35 -11.67 40.97 -16.73
CA LYS A 35 -10.96 42.20 -17.06
C LYS A 35 -11.62 42.95 -18.21
N HIS A 36 -12.06 42.22 -19.26
CA HIS A 36 -12.76 42.83 -20.38
C HIS A 36 -14.15 43.34 -19.96
N LEU A 37 -14.89 42.57 -19.17
CA LEU A 37 -16.20 42.96 -18.64
C LEU A 37 -16.12 44.19 -17.75
N ALA A 38 -14.99 44.49 -17.10
CA ALA A 38 -14.82 45.75 -16.36
C ALA A 38 -14.84 46.98 -17.30
N ALA A 39 -14.32 46.84 -18.52
CA ALA A 39 -14.18 47.94 -19.47
C ALA A 39 -15.31 48.02 -20.52
N CYS A 40 -15.91 46.89 -20.92
CA CYS A 40 -16.85 46.83 -22.05
C CYS A 40 -18.31 46.65 -21.61
N ALA A 41 -19.14 47.67 -21.85
CA ALA A 41 -20.57 47.61 -21.53
C ALA A 41 -21.36 46.62 -22.42
N ALA A 42 -20.99 46.51 -23.71
CA ALA A 42 -21.66 45.62 -24.64
C ALA A 42 -21.50 44.14 -24.24
N CYS A 43 -20.28 43.72 -23.88
CA CYS A 43 -20.05 42.34 -23.42
C CYS A 43 -20.71 42.07 -22.06
N ARG A 44 -20.81 43.06 -21.16
CA ARG A 44 -21.60 42.93 -19.92
C ARG A 44 -23.08 42.66 -20.22
N LEU A 45 -23.66 43.39 -21.16
CA LEU A 45 -25.05 43.18 -21.57
C LEU A 45 -25.26 41.75 -22.10
N ARG A 46 -24.39 41.29 -23.00
CA ARG A 46 -24.45 39.92 -23.55
C ARG A 46 -24.37 38.85 -22.46
N VAL A 47 -23.44 38.98 -21.51
CA VAL A 47 -23.33 38.03 -20.38
C VAL A 47 -24.63 37.99 -19.57
N ASN A 48 -25.24 39.15 -19.32
CA ASN A 48 -26.48 39.23 -18.56
C ASN A 48 -27.67 38.62 -19.34
N GLU A 49 -27.74 38.80 -20.66
CA GLU A 49 -28.74 38.14 -21.51
C GLU A 49 -28.65 36.61 -21.39
N PHE A 50 -27.44 36.04 -21.49
CA PHE A 50 -27.27 34.60 -21.32
C PHE A 50 -27.59 34.11 -19.91
N ARG A 51 -27.20 34.86 -18.86
CA ARG A 51 -27.59 34.53 -17.48
C ARG A 51 -29.10 34.55 -17.26
N ALA A 52 -29.81 35.49 -17.90
CA ALA A 52 -31.26 35.54 -17.82
C ALA A 52 -31.89 34.30 -18.49
N VAL A 53 -31.37 33.88 -19.65
CA VAL A 53 -31.81 32.64 -20.31
C VAL A 53 -31.52 31.41 -19.43
N SER A 54 -30.33 31.30 -18.84
CA SER A 54 -30.00 30.22 -17.91
C SER A 54 -30.95 30.18 -16.71
N GLY A 55 -31.26 31.34 -16.13
CA GLY A 55 -32.22 31.43 -15.02
C GLY A 55 -33.63 30.96 -15.40
N LEU A 56 -34.10 31.28 -16.61
CA LEU A 56 -35.39 30.76 -17.10
C LEU A 56 -35.36 29.24 -17.32
N LEU A 57 -34.21 28.69 -17.70
CA LEU A 57 -34.04 27.24 -17.84
C LEU A 57 -34.03 26.54 -16.47
N ASP A 58 -33.48 27.17 -15.45
CA ASP A 58 -33.45 26.63 -14.07
C ASP A 58 -34.85 26.55 -13.43
N GLU A 59 -35.83 27.33 -13.93
CA GLU A 59 -37.23 27.27 -13.49
C GLU A 59 -37.98 26.04 -14.02
N LEU A 60 -37.42 25.29 -14.97
CA LEU A 60 -38.07 24.09 -15.50
C LEU A 60 -38.17 23.00 -14.42
N PRO A 61 -39.27 22.22 -14.43
CA PRO A 61 -39.42 21.12 -13.49
C PRO A 61 -38.29 20.11 -13.66
N MET A 62 -37.71 19.69 -12.54
CA MET A 62 -36.70 18.65 -12.52
C MET A 62 -37.32 17.32 -13.00
N ILE A 63 -36.79 16.77 -14.09
CA ILE A 63 -37.22 15.50 -14.64
C ILE A 63 -36.47 14.39 -13.91
N GLU A 64 -37.20 13.54 -13.20
CA GLU A 64 -36.61 12.38 -12.53
C GLU A 64 -36.15 11.34 -13.59
N PRO A 65 -34.88 10.90 -13.56
CA PRO A 65 -34.42 9.87 -14.47
C PRO A 65 -35.13 8.53 -14.21
N SER A 66 -35.27 7.69 -15.24
CA SER A 66 -35.86 6.36 -15.07
C SER A 66 -34.99 5.48 -14.16
N PRO A 67 -35.55 4.56 -13.36
CA PRO A 67 -34.75 3.63 -12.54
C PRO A 67 -33.75 2.79 -13.35
N ALA A 68 -34.08 2.48 -14.61
CA ALA A 68 -33.19 1.77 -15.52
C ALA A 68 -31.95 2.59 -15.92
N PHE A 69 -32.04 3.94 -15.92
CA PHE A 69 -30.92 4.83 -16.19
C PHE A 69 -29.87 4.70 -15.07
N ASP A 70 -30.28 4.74 -13.81
CA ASP A 70 -29.38 4.62 -12.66
C ASP A 70 -28.60 3.31 -12.65
N VAL A 71 -29.25 2.21 -13.05
CA VAL A 71 -28.59 0.91 -13.16
C VAL A 71 -27.51 0.96 -14.25
N ARG A 72 -27.82 1.54 -15.41
CA ARG A 72 -26.85 1.67 -16.52
C ARG A 72 -25.68 2.58 -16.17
N VAL A 73 -25.95 3.72 -15.51
CA VAL A 73 -24.90 4.65 -15.07
C VAL A 73 -23.98 3.97 -14.07
N ARG A 74 -24.53 3.33 -13.04
CA ARG A 74 -23.73 2.60 -12.04
C ARG A 74 -22.90 1.48 -12.67
N ALA A 75 -23.50 0.71 -13.59
CA ALA A 75 -22.76 -0.32 -14.30
C ALA A 75 -21.60 0.27 -15.13
N ARG A 76 -21.80 1.41 -15.77
CA ARG A 76 -20.76 2.06 -16.58
C ARG A 76 -19.62 2.63 -15.74
N VAL A 77 -19.94 3.29 -14.62
CA VAL A 77 -18.95 3.80 -13.66
C VAL A 77 -18.15 2.65 -13.04
N ALA A 78 -18.81 1.53 -12.69
CA ALA A 78 -18.11 0.36 -12.15
C ALA A 78 -17.22 -0.35 -13.18
N ALA A 79 -17.55 -0.24 -14.47
CA ALA A 79 -16.77 -0.82 -15.56
C ALA A 79 -15.58 0.06 -15.99
N GLU A 80 -15.50 1.32 -15.53
CA GLU A 80 -14.32 2.13 -15.78
C GLU A 80 -13.15 1.54 -14.99
N PRO A 81 -12.06 1.12 -15.67
CA PRO A 81 -10.91 0.60 -14.97
C PRO A 81 -10.40 1.73 -14.08
N LEU A 82 -10.47 1.52 -12.76
CA LEU A 82 -9.81 2.40 -11.79
C LEU A 82 -8.39 2.55 -12.30
N LYS A 83 -8.05 3.76 -12.78
CA LYS A 83 -6.77 4.08 -13.40
C LYS A 83 -5.72 3.54 -12.46
N GLN A 84 -5.16 2.38 -12.80
CA GLN A 84 -4.35 1.59 -11.89
C GLN A 84 -3.10 2.42 -11.65
N ILE A 85 -3.16 3.15 -10.54
CA ILE A 85 -2.19 4.16 -10.14
C ILE A 85 -0.85 3.46 -10.22
N TRP A 86 0.07 4.07 -10.94
CA TRP A 86 1.44 3.60 -11.19
C TRP A 86 2.16 3.15 -9.89
N TRP A 87 1.63 3.46 -8.69
CA TRP A 87 2.11 2.97 -7.39
C TRP A 87 1.66 1.56 -7.03
N ALA A 88 0.84 0.88 -7.84
CA ALA A 88 0.55 -0.55 -7.67
C ALA A 88 1.81 -1.43 -7.88
N TRP A 89 2.87 -0.88 -8.48
CA TRP A 89 4.19 -1.53 -8.57
C TRP A 89 5.07 -1.30 -7.32
N PHE A 90 4.76 -0.31 -6.47
CA PHE A 90 5.46 -0.17 -5.21
C PHE A 90 4.91 -1.17 -4.19
N PRO A 91 5.77 -1.95 -3.51
CA PRO A 91 5.31 -2.80 -2.43
C PRO A 91 4.62 -1.91 -1.39
N ALA A 92 3.43 -2.32 -0.95
CA ALA A 92 2.62 -1.57 0.01
C ALA A 92 3.50 -1.05 1.17
N PRO A 93 3.24 0.15 1.73
CA PRO A 93 4.14 0.81 2.69
C PRO A 93 4.54 -0.09 3.88
N ARG A 94 3.66 -1.01 4.28
CA ARG A 94 3.93 -2.07 5.27
C ARG A 94 5.13 -2.98 4.96
N ALA A 95 5.34 -3.35 3.70
CA ALA A 95 6.45 -4.22 3.29
C ALA A 95 7.80 -3.46 3.32
N ALA A 96 7.80 -2.17 2.97
CA ALA A 96 8.98 -1.32 3.09
C ALA A 96 9.40 -1.12 4.56
N PHE A 97 8.44 -0.92 5.46
CA PHE A 97 8.71 -0.84 6.91
C PHE A 97 9.29 -2.14 7.47
N ALA A 98 8.74 -3.30 7.10
CA ALA A 98 9.26 -4.59 7.56
C ALA A 98 10.72 -4.82 7.09
N ALA A 99 11.01 -4.53 5.83
CA ALA A 99 12.37 -4.63 5.29
C ALA A 99 13.35 -3.67 6.00
N ALA A 100 12.92 -2.44 6.29
CA ALA A 100 13.74 -1.46 7.02
C ALA A 100 14.02 -1.91 8.47
N ILE A 101 13.03 -2.42 9.18
CA ILE A 101 13.21 -2.94 10.55
C ILE A 101 14.18 -4.12 10.57
N LEU A 102 14.06 -5.06 9.62
CA LEU A 102 14.97 -6.19 9.50
C LEU A 102 16.41 -5.73 9.21
N ALA A 103 16.59 -4.76 8.29
CA ALA A 103 17.90 -4.21 7.99
C ALA A 103 18.51 -3.46 9.20
N LEU A 104 17.71 -2.72 9.96
CA LEU A 104 18.17 -2.06 11.18
C LEU A 104 18.53 -3.08 12.28
N ALA A 105 17.74 -4.15 12.43
CA ALA A 105 18.02 -5.21 13.39
C ALA A 105 19.31 -5.97 13.06
N THR A 106 19.55 -6.30 11.78
CA THR A 106 20.80 -6.98 11.37
C THR A 106 22.02 -6.10 11.60
N VAL A 107 21.95 -4.81 11.26
CA VAL A 107 23.02 -3.85 11.53
C VAL A 107 23.24 -3.67 13.03
N TRP A 108 22.17 -3.57 13.81
CA TRP A 108 22.26 -3.43 15.26
C TRP A 108 22.95 -4.65 15.90
N VAL A 109 22.55 -5.88 15.54
CA VAL A 109 23.19 -7.11 16.04
C VAL A 109 24.66 -7.18 15.64
N ALA A 110 25.01 -6.85 14.38
CA ALA A 110 26.38 -6.87 13.92
C ALA A 110 27.27 -5.88 14.70
N THR A 111 26.77 -4.67 14.96
CA THR A 111 27.51 -3.66 15.73
C THR A 111 27.59 -3.99 17.21
N HIS A 112 26.54 -4.57 17.81
CA HIS A 112 26.56 -5.02 19.20
C HIS A 112 27.51 -6.18 19.42
N SER A 113 27.54 -7.18 18.53
CA SER A 113 28.44 -8.32 18.62
C SER A 113 29.92 -7.92 18.46
N ALA A 114 30.21 -6.88 17.67
CA ALA A 114 31.56 -6.36 17.53
C ALA A 114 32.04 -5.60 18.78
N ASN A 115 31.14 -4.88 19.45
CA ASN A 115 31.46 -4.09 20.63
C ASN A 115 31.40 -4.89 21.95
N ASN A 116 30.63 -5.97 21.99
CA ASN A 116 30.52 -6.90 23.11
C ASN A 116 30.97 -8.28 22.64
N PRO A 117 32.28 -8.57 22.57
CA PRO A 117 32.73 -9.93 22.40
C PRO A 117 32.11 -10.77 23.53
N PRO A 118 31.54 -11.95 23.24
CA PRO A 118 30.93 -12.78 24.27
C PRO A 118 32.00 -13.11 25.30
N GLN A 119 31.85 -12.52 26.48
CA GLN A 119 32.62 -12.94 27.63
C GLN A 119 32.01 -14.29 28.00
N ILE A 120 32.68 -15.37 27.59
CA ILE A 120 32.40 -16.69 28.12
C ILE A 120 32.67 -16.52 29.62
N ALA A 121 31.61 -16.25 30.38
CA ALA A 121 31.67 -16.31 31.81
C ALA A 121 32.13 -17.73 32.11
N GLN A 122 33.32 -17.83 32.70
CA GLN A 122 33.76 -19.05 33.35
C GLN A 122 32.86 -19.22 34.58
N GLU A 123 31.58 -19.51 34.32
CA GLU A 123 30.67 -20.01 35.33
C GLU A 123 31.26 -21.33 35.78
N ASP A 124 31.50 -21.40 37.09
CA ASP A 124 31.97 -22.55 37.84
C ASP A 124 31.29 -23.82 37.35
N ILE A 125 31.96 -24.54 36.45
CA ILE A 125 31.68 -25.96 36.26
C ILE A 125 32.09 -26.56 37.61
N PRO A 126 31.17 -27.12 38.42
CA PRO A 126 31.56 -27.77 39.65
C PRO A 126 32.54 -28.87 39.25
N VAL A 127 33.81 -28.67 39.59
CA VAL A 127 34.85 -29.69 39.50
C VAL A 127 34.26 -30.91 40.18
N LEU A 128 34.14 -32.00 39.43
CA LEU A 128 33.60 -33.25 39.93
C LEU A 128 34.52 -33.72 41.06
N GLU A 129 34.18 -33.40 42.31
CA GLU A 129 34.97 -33.66 43.53
C GLU A 129 35.16 -35.15 43.85
N ASN A 130 34.78 -36.04 42.94
CA ASN A 130 34.80 -37.48 43.16
C ASN A 130 35.71 -38.22 42.17
N TYR A 131 36.96 -37.76 42.06
CA TYR A 131 38.04 -38.52 41.41
C TYR A 131 38.31 -39.85 42.13
N ASP A 132 37.99 -39.93 43.43
CA ASP A 132 38.09 -41.18 44.21
C ASP A 132 37.10 -42.26 43.76
N LEU A 133 35.97 -41.90 43.13
CA LEU A 133 35.04 -42.91 42.61
C LEU A 133 35.54 -43.59 41.33
N LEU A 134 36.40 -42.93 40.56
CA LEU A 134 37.04 -43.55 39.39
C LEU A 134 38.22 -44.46 39.78
N SER A 135 38.74 -44.32 41.00
CA SER A 135 39.92 -45.08 41.45
C SER A 135 39.55 -46.38 42.19
N ASN A 136 38.32 -46.50 42.69
CA ASN A 136 37.83 -47.73 43.30
C ASN A 136 37.33 -48.73 42.24
N PHE A 137 38.27 -49.43 41.61
CA PHE A 137 38.01 -50.60 40.76
C PHE A 137 37.68 -51.88 41.55
N GLU A 138 37.62 -51.78 42.87
CA GLU A 138 37.32 -52.90 43.78
C GLU A 138 36.05 -53.71 43.44
N PRO A 139 34.91 -53.12 42.99
CA PRO A 139 33.69 -53.89 42.80
C PRO A 139 33.67 -54.77 41.55
N LEU A 140 34.66 -54.68 40.65
CA LEU A 140 34.72 -55.53 39.45
C LEU A 140 35.43 -56.88 39.69
N THR A 141 36.03 -57.09 40.86
CA THR A 141 36.78 -58.31 41.14
C THR A 141 35.88 -59.46 41.65
N GLU A 142 34.63 -59.17 42.04
CA GLU A 142 33.72 -60.15 42.67
C GLU A 142 32.57 -60.61 41.77
N LEU A 143 32.68 -60.47 40.45
CA LEU A 143 31.72 -61.10 39.55
C LEU A 143 31.98 -62.62 39.50
N PRO A 144 31.05 -63.48 39.98
CA PRO A 144 31.20 -64.92 39.87
C PRO A 144 31.25 -65.33 38.40
N ALA A 145 32.18 -66.24 38.07
CA ALA A 145 32.31 -66.77 36.71
C ALA A 145 30.98 -67.42 36.28
N PRO A 146 30.41 -67.07 35.11
CA PRO A 146 29.19 -67.69 34.63
C PRO A 146 29.42 -69.18 34.33
N VAL A 147 28.54 -70.00 34.92
CA VAL A 147 28.40 -71.45 34.75
C VAL A 147 28.30 -71.79 33.26
N GLN A 148 29.13 -72.72 32.79
CA GLN A 148 29.01 -73.38 31.48
C GLN A 148 28.27 -74.70 31.67
N GLU A 149 27.57 -75.15 30.61
CA GLU A 149 26.79 -76.39 30.44
C GLU A 149 25.27 -76.12 30.40
N ASP A 150 24.46 -76.72 29.54
CA ASP A 150 24.57 -77.46 28.27
C ASP A 150 23.10 -77.66 27.83
N ASP A 151 22.91 -77.95 26.55
CA ASP A 151 21.84 -78.79 26.01
C ASP A 151 20.42 -78.21 25.74
N GLY A 152 19.92 -78.56 24.55
CA GLY A 152 18.50 -78.80 24.31
C GLY A 152 17.74 -77.81 23.45
N GLY A 153 17.71 -78.05 22.12
CA GLY A 153 16.45 -77.88 21.38
C GLY A 153 16.49 -77.23 19.99
N GLN A 154 16.96 -77.95 18.97
CA GLN A 154 16.35 -77.84 17.63
C GLN A 154 15.74 -79.20 17.27
N GLN A 155 14.49 -79.36 17.68
CA GLN A 155 13.59 -80.42 17.22
C GLN A 155 13.26 -80.21 15.74
N SER A 156 13.64 -81.21 14.95
CA SER A 156 13.07 -81.56 13.67
C SER A 156 11.72 -82.26 13.89
N GLN A 157 10.68 -81.85 13.16
CA GLN A 157 9.40 -82.56 12.91
C GLN A 157 8.61 -81.66 11.94
N GLN A 158 8.02 -82.06 10.82
CA GLN A 158 7.63 -83.34 10.21
C GLN A 158 7.68 -83.14 8.68
N GLN A 159 8.34 -83.99 7.90
CA GLN A 159 7.87 -85.27 7.33
C GLN A 159 6.70 -85.15 6.34
N MET A 160 6.98 -85.61 5.12
CA MET A 160 6.03 -86.37 4.29
C MET A 160 5.58 -87.63 5.02
#